data_AF-A0A2A5SAD9-F1
#
_entry.id   AF-A0A2A5SAD9-F1
#
_cell.length_a   1.000
_cell.length_b   1.000
_cell.length_c   1.000
_cell.angle_alpha   90.00
_cell.angle_beta   90.00
_cell.angle_gamma   90.00
#
_symmetry.space_group_name_H-M   'P 1'
#
loop_
_entity.id
_entity.type
_entity.pdbx_description
1 polymer ?
#
loop_
_entity_poly.entity_id
_entity_poly.type
_entity_poly.pdbx_seq_one_letter_code
_entity_poly.pdbx_strand_id
1 'polypeptide(L)' 'MGFLTKVPDDLNYIVVECAIKRFNRKGNEGMASYAQEGETISYGNLLDEFMDDIVAYKENEKSKCVPRRGVMTVI' A
#
# COMPACT_ATOMS: atom_id res chain seq x y z
N MET A 1 18.64 12.36 -7.48
CA MET A 1 17.23 11.98 -7.24
C MET A 1 17.24 10.87 -6.20
N GLY A 2 16.92 11.15 -4.93
CA GLY A 2 16.94 10.14 -3.88
C GLY A 2 15.65 9.35 -3.88
N PHE A 3 15.67 8.14 -4.44
CA PHE A 3 14.58 7.19 -4.25
C PHE A 3 14.78 6.50 -2.90
N LEU A 4 13.68 6.34 -2.16
CA LEU A 4 13.66 5.48 -0.98
C LEU A 4 13.96 4.05 -1.44
N THR A 5 15.06 3.48 -0.97
CA THR A 5 15.50 2.11 -1.31
C THR A 5 14.74 1.04 -0.53
N LYS A 6 13.93 1.45 0.45
CA LYS A 6 13.16 0.57 1.32
C LYS A 6 11.77 1.13 1.57
N VAL A 7 10.80 0.23 1.58
CA VAL A 7 9.44 0.51 2.06
C VAL A 7 9.49 0.57 3.59
N PRO A 8 8.82 1.54 4.24
CA PRO A 8 8.68 1.57 5.69
C PRO A 8 8.08 0.28 6.25
N ASP A 9 8.53 -0.15 7.42
CA ASP A 9 8.04 -1.39 8.06
C ASP A 9 6.52 -1.35 8.27
N ASP A 10 5.96 -0.18 8.60
CA ASP A 10 4.53 0.06 8.78
C ASP A 10 3.70 -0.23 7.52
N LEU A 11 4.30 -0.14 6.32
CA LEU A 11 3.63 -0.38 5.03
C LEU A 11 4.00 -1.74 4.41
N ASN A 12 4.85 -2.54 5.07
CA ASN A 12 5.37 -3.79 4.51
C ASN A 12 4.26 -4.84 4.27
N TYR A 13 3.20 -4.83 5.08
CA TYR A 13 2.06 -5.75 4.90
C TYR A 13 1.38 -5.58 3.53
N ILE A 14 1.31 -4.35 3.01
CA ILE A 14 0.75 -4.05 1.67
C ILE A 14 1.53 -4.81 0.59
N VAL A 15 2.86 -4.88 0.73
CA VAL A 15 3.75 -5.58 -0.22
C VAL A 15 3.48 -7.08 -0.18
N VAL A 16 3.31 -7.65 1.02
CA VAL A 16 3.02 -9.08 1.22
C VAL A 16 1.66 -9.44 0.60
N GLU A 17 0.61 -8.68 0.91
CA GLU A 17 -0.75 -8.91 0.37
C GLU A 17 -0.79 -8.77 -1.16
N CYS A 18 -0.15 -7.74 -1.71
CA CYS A 18 -0.01 -7.58 -3.15
C CYS A 18 0.75 -8.75 -3.80
N ALA A 19 1.78 -9.28 -3.13
CA ALA A 19 2.53 -10.42 -3.62
C ALA A 19 1.67 -11.70 -3.61
N ILE A 20 0.87 -11.93 -2.56
CA ILE A 20 -0.07 -13.06 -2.47
C ILE A 20 -1.12 -12.95 -3.59
N LYS A 21 -1.75 -11.80 -3.79
CA LYS A 21 -2.73 -11.59 -4.87
C LYS A 21 -2.12 -11.80 -6.26
N ARG A 22 -0.90 -11.31 -6.49
CA ARG A 22 -0.16 -11.55 -7.74
C ARG A 22 0.18 -13.02 -7.93
N PHE A 23 0.59 -13.70 -6.87
CA PHE A 23 0.88 -15.13 -6.90
C PHE A 23 -0.37 -15.95 -7.20
N ASN A 24 -1.51 -15.62 -6.59
CA ASN A 24 -2.80 -16.27 -6.87
C ASN A 24 -3.31 -16.00 -8.29
N ARG A 25 -2.88 -14.90 -8.91
CA ARG A 25 -3.09 -14.64 -10.35
C ARG A 25 -2.10 -15.41 -11.24
N LYS A 26 -0.92 -15.72 -10.72
CA LYS A 26 0.16 -16.41 -11.45
C LYS A 26 -0.20 -17.89 -11.60
N GLY A 27 -0.70 -18.23 -12.78
CA GLY A 27 -1.36 -19.51 -13.07
C GLY A 27 -2.61 -19.37 -13.92
N ASN A 28 -3.14 -18.15 -14.06
CA ASN A 28 -4.28 -17.80 -14.92
C ASN A 28 -3.89 -16.73 -15.97
N GLU A 29 -2.63 -16.75 -16.43
CA GLU A 29 -1.99 -15.68 -17.21
C GLU A 29 -2.63 -15.41 -18.59
N GLY A 30 -3.50 -16.30 -19.06
CA GLY A 30 -4.24 -16.17 -20.32
C GLY A 30 -5.74 -15.90 -20.18
N MET A 31 -6.27 -15.78 -18.96
CA MET A 31 -7.70 -15.56 -18.72
C MET A 31 -7.90 -14.19 -18.07
N ALA A 32 -8.40 -13.22 -18.85
CA ALA A 32 -8.78 -11.90 -18.34
C ALA A 32 -9.93 -11.97 -17.32
N SER A 33 -10.67 -13.07 -17.34
CA SER A 33 -11.78 -13.41 -16.46
C SER A 33 -11.89 -14.94 -16.38
N TYR A 34 -11.81 -15.49 -15.18
CA TYR A 34 -12.12 -16.90 -14.94
C TYR A 34 -13.58 -16.99 -14.49
N ALA A 35 -14.40 -17.67 -15.28
CA ALA A 35 -15.79 -17.95 -14.94
C ALA A 35 -15.91 -19.45 -14.65
N GLN A 36 -16.09 -19.81 -13.38
CA GLN A 36 -16.38 -21.18 -12.96
C GLN A 36 -17.78 -21.18 -12.35
N GLU A 37 -18.68 -21.97 -12.95
CA GLU A 37 -20.03 -22.28 -12.48
C GLU A 37 -20.74 -21.18 -11.68
N GLY A 38 -20.83 -19.96 -12.24
CA GLY A 38 -21.69 -18.89 -11.72
C GLY A 38 -20.98 -17.71 -11.04
N GLU A 39 -19.67 -17.75 -10.81
CA GLU A 39 -18.92 -16.60 -10.28
C GLU A 39 -17.89 -16.04 -11.28
N THR A 40 -17.94 -14.71 -11.49
CA THR A 40 -16.97 -13.98 -12.32
C THR A 40 -15.90 -13.38 -11.40
N ILE A 41 -14.65 -13.83 -11.54
CA ILE A 41 -13.53 -13.24 -10.82
C ILE A 41 -12.94 -12.10 -11.66
N SER A 42 -13.28 -10.86 -11.30
CA SER A 42 -12.68 -9.66 -11.88
C SER A 42 -11.45 -9.24 -11.05
N TYR A 43 -10.26 -9.38 -11.64
CA TYR A 43 -9.02 -8.93 -10.99
C TYR A 43 -8.90 -7.41 -11.11
N GLY A 44 -9.36 -6.67 -10.08
CA GLY A 44 -9.19 -5.22 -9.97
C GLY A 44 -7.73 -4.80 -9.70
N ASN A 45 -7.51 -3.49 -9.54
CA ASN A 45 -6.19 -2.95 -9.18
C ASN A 45 -5.77 -3.45 -7.78
N LEU A 46 -4.49 -3.78 -7.64
CA LEU A 46 -3.94 -4.37 -6.41
C LEU A 46 -3.80 -3.37 -5.25
N LEU A 47 -3.71 -2.07 -5.56
CA LEU A 47 -3.35 -1.02 -4.59
C LEU A 47 -4.55 -0.19 -4.13
N ASP A 48 -5.71 -0.32 -4.77
CA ASP A 48 -6.85 0.57 -4.51
C ASP A 48 -7.37 0.41 -3.08
N GLU A 49 -7.33 -0.79 -2.51
CA GLU A 49 -7.76 -1.04 -1.13
C GLU A 49 -6.82 -0.44 -0.07
N PHE A 50 -5.57 -0.16 -0.42
CA PHE A 50 -4.56 0.33 0.51
C PHE A 50 -4.33 1.84 0.40
N MET A 51 -5.09 2.53 -0.46
CA MET A 51 -4.93 3.97 -0.68
C MET A 51 -5.16 4.76 0.62
N ASP A 52 -6.17 4.38 1.40
CA ASP A 52 -6.49 5.04 2.67
C ASP A 52 -5.33 4.89 3.68
N ASP A 53 -4.72 3.71 3.76
CA ASP A 53 -3.59 3.44 4.66
C ASP A 53 -2.34 4.21 4.26
N ILE A 54 -2.06 4.31 2.95
CA ILE A 54 -0.93 5.10 2.43
C ILE A 54 -1.14 6.59 2.73
N VAL A 55 -2.37 7.09 2.60
CA VAL A 55 -2.71 8.48 2.95
C VAL A 55 -2.53 8.73 4.44
N ALA A 56 -3.04 7.83 5.30
CA ALA A 56 -2.89 7.93 6.75
C ALA A 56 -1.42 7.90 7.18
N TYR A 57 -0.58 7.07 6.56
CA TYR A 57 0.86 7.04 6.81
C TYR A 57 1.53 8.38 6.46
N LYS A 58 1.18 8.96 5.30
CA LYS A 58 1.72 10.24 4.83
C LYS A 58 1.33 11.41 5.74
N GLU A 59 0.11 11.40 6.28
CA GLU A 59 -0.34 12.41 7.25
C GLU A 59 0.40 12.29 8.58
N ASN A 60 0.62 11.07 9.07
CA ASN A 60 1.42 10.82 10.26
C ASN A 60 2.88 11.28 10.09
N GLU A 61 3.50 11.03 8.95
CA GLU A 61 4.87 11.51 8.65
C GLU A 61 4.96 13.04 8.66
N LYS A 62 3.99 13.73 8.04
CA LYS A 62 3.91 15.19 8.11
C LYS A 62 3.79 15.68 9.55
N SER A 63 2.99 15.00 10.37
CA SER A 63 2.73 15.35 11.76
C SER A 63 3.95 15.16 12.68
N LYS A 64 4.83 14.20 12.37
CA LYS A 64 6.09 13.98 13.10
C LYS A 64 7.11 15.10 12.84
N CYS A 65 7.07 15.74 11.68
CA CYS A 65 8.08 16.72 11.24
C CYS A 65 7.71 18.18 11.53
N VAL A 66 6.53 18.46 12.09
CA VAL A 66 6.19 19.81 12.60
C VAL A 66 6.65 19.95 14.05
N PRO A 67 7.55 20.91 14.37
CA PRO A 67 7.86 21.20 15.76
C PRO A 67 6.56 21.61 16.46
N ARG A 68 6.25 20.96 17.59
CA ARG A 68 5.08 21.34 18.40
C ARG A 68 5.25 22.81 18.77
N ARG A 69 4.37 23.65 18.23
CA ARG A 69 4.31 25.09 18.50
C ARG A 69 4.13 25.28 20.00
N GLY A 70 5.21 25.51 20.73
CA GLY A 70 5.18 25.64 22.20
C GLY A 70 6.51 25.45 22.93
N VAL A 71 7.53 24.83 22.34
CA VAL A 71 8.86 24.77 23.00
C VAL A 71 9.69 25.98 22.58
N MET A 72 9.52 27.09 23.29
CA MET A 72 10.46 28.20 23.31
C MET A 72 11.75 27.68 23.96
N THR A 73 12.69 27.19 23.14
CA THR A 73 14.05 26.90 23.59
C THR A 73 14.74 28.25 23.85
N VAL A 74 14.73 28.68 25.11
CA VAL A 74 15.61 29.75 25.59
C VAL A 74 16.93 29.09 25.96
N ILE A 75 17.97 29.39 25.19
CA ILE A 75 19.38 29.39 25.58
C ILE A 75 20.03 30.64 25.01
#